data_AF-W2MQS4-F1
#
_entry.id   AF-W2MQS4-F1
#
_cell.length_a   1.000
_cell.length_b   1.000
_cell.length_c   1.000
_cell.angle_alpha   90.00
_cell.angle_beta   90.00
_cell.angle_gamma   90.00
#
_symmetry.space_group_name_H-M   'P 1'
#
loop_
_entity.id
_entity.type
_entity.pdbx_description
1 polymer ?
#
loop_
_entity_poly.entity_id
_entity_poly.type
_entity_poly.pdbx_seq_one_letter_code
_entity_poly.pdbx_strand_id
1 'polypeptide(L)'
;MGCAASTERQGEWQDTAFQSLGELRGALRWSGLRSTNLIIGIDFTRSNTWNGKLSLGGRSLHFIDPAGSILNPYQIVINIIGRTLHSRKSKKPIHVFGFGDSRTADQCVFTFLPDGSPCRGVEHVLKRYKEITPELVLGGPTNFAPIIYHAICQVKASEKCQILVIIADGQVTSKKETSQAIVEASRYALSIIVVGVGDGPWEEMEQYKSTLPKRNFENFHFVNFNHVMCENPEQPALGLAIAALAHIPGIFSSWYIAA
;
A
#
# COMPACT_ATOMS: atom_id res chain seq x y z
N MET A 1 26.07 2.47 -4.29
CA MET A 1 25.65 3.31 -5.44
C MET A 1 24.13 3.39 -5.45
N GLY A 2 23.60 4.31 -4.62
CA GLY A 2 22.18 4.45 -4.32
C GLY A 2 21.49 5.49 -5.20
N CYS A 3 20.16 5.46 -5.26
CA CYS A 3 19.35 6.44 -5.98
C CYS A 3 19.58 7.85 -5.44
N ALA A 4 20.40 8.65 -6.11
CA ALA A 4 20.46 10.08 -5.85
C ALA A 4 19.15 10.71 -6.32
N ALA A 5 18.34 11.17 -5.38
CA ALA A 5 17.26 12.12 -5.67
C ALA A 5 17.92 13.46 -6.01
N SER A 6 17.60 14.03 -7.17
CA SER A 6 18.03 15.38 -7.54
C SER A 6 17.47 16.39 -6.53
N THR A 7 18.36 17.13 -5.89
CA THR A 7 18.11 18.04 -4.76
C THR A 7 17.23 19.26 -5.08
N GLU A 8 16.79 19.46 -6.32
CA GLU A 8 16.27 20.75 -6.78
C GLU A 8 14.74 20.96 -6.68
N ARG A 9 13.94 19.98 -6.23
CA ARG A 9 12.47 20.17 -6.08
C ARG A 9 11.89 19.58 -4.79
N GLN A 10 12.52 19.90 -3.67
CA GLN A 10 12.19 19.31 -2.36
C GLN A 10 10.86 19.81 -1.75
N GLY A 11 10.19 20.82 -2.32
CA GLY A 11 8.93 21.40 -1.78
C GLY A 11 7.74 21.51 -2.74
N GLU A 12 7.90 21.30 -4.06
CA GLU A 12 6.88 21.70 -5.06
C GLU A 12 5.82 20.63 -5.41
N TRP A 13 5.92 19.41 -4.87
CA TRP A 13 5.05 18.30 -5.32
C TRP A 13 3.64 18.36 -4.77
N GLN A 14 3.43 19.02 -3.62
CA GLN A 14 2.10 19.19 -3.03
C GLN A 14 1.23 20.17 -3.84
N ASP A 15 1.85 21.09 -4.58
CA ASP A 15 1.16 22.08 -5.43
C ASP A 15 1.26 21.76 -6.94
N THR A 16 1.91 20.64 -7.31
CA THR A 16 2.01 20.23 -8.71
C THR A 16 0.73 19.54 -9.15
N ALA A 17 -0.07 20.24 -9.97
CA ALA A 17 -1.30 19.71 -10.56
C ALA A 17 -0.99 18.75 -11.72
N PHE A 18 -0.67 17.48 -11.41
CA PHE A 18 -0.54 16.43 -12.43
C PHE A 18 -1.85 16.26 -13.19
N GLN A 19 -1.79 16.27 -14.52
CA GLN A 19 -2.96 16.15 -15.41
C GLN A 19 -3.16 14.73 -15.94
N SER A 20 -2.19 13.83 -15.71
CA SER A 20 -2.28 12.43 -16.14
C SER A 20 -1.42 11.48 -15.31
N LEU A 21 -1.78 10.19 -15.31
CA LEU A 21 -0.93 9.14 -14.74
C LEU A 21 0.43 9.06 -15.44
N GLY A 22 0.52 9.41 -16.73
CA GLY A 22 1.78 9.43 -17.45
C GLY A 22 2.75 10.47 -16.90
N GLU A 23 2.24 11.66 -16.61
CA GLU A 23 2.98 12.77 -16.02
C GLU A 23 3.47 12.41 -14.62
N LEU A 24 2.57 11.97 -13.73
CA LEU A 24 2.92 11.51 -12.38
C LEU A 24 3.99 10.42 -12.42
N ARG A 25 3.85 9.42 -13.30
CA ARG A 25 4.85 8.36 -13.46
C ARG A 25 6.20 8.87 -13.95
N GLY A 26 6.20 9.80 -14.89
CA GLY A 26 7.41 10.46 -15.36
C GLY A 26 8.12 11.14 -14.20
N ALA A 27 7.36 11.95 -13.47
CA ALA A 27 7.82 12.72 -12.34
C ALA A 27 8.40 11.80 -11.23
N LEU A 28 7.65 10.79 -10.77
CA LEU A 28 8.12 9.81 -9.78
C LEU A 28 9.44 9.12 -10.20
N ARG A 29 9.60 8.80 -11.49
CA ARG A 29 10.84 8.18 -12.01
C ARG A 29 12.04 9.10 -11.92
N TRP A 30 11.85 10.40 -12.16
CA TRP A 30 12.93 11.40 -12.09
C TRP A 30 13.37 11.67 -10.66
N SER A 31 12.47 11.53 -9.69
CA SER A 31 12.76 11.73 -8.26
C SER A 31 13.43 10.54 -7.56
N GLY A 32 14.08 9.65 -8.30
CA GLY A 32 14.81 8.52 -7.72
C GLY A 32 13.97 7.27 -7.43
N LEU A 33 12.66 7.22 -7.76
CA LEU A 33 11.86 5.99 -7.58
C LEU A 33 12.13 4.91 -8.64
N ARG A 34 13.06 5.17 -9.57
CA ARG A 34 13.44 4.23 -10.61
C ARG A 34 14.04 2.94 -10.04
N SER A 35 14.63 2.93 -8.84
CA SER A 35 15.15 1.69 -8.21
C SER A 35 14.28 1.12 -7.09
N THR A 36 13.13 1.73 -6.79
CA THR A 36 12.28 1.31 -5.67
C THR A 36 11.50 0.04 -6.00
N ASN A 37 11.45 -0.88 -5.05
CA ASN A 37 10.68 -2.11 -5.14
C ASN A 37 9.32 -1.94 -4.44
N LEU A 38 8.33 -2.73 -4.87
CA LEU A 38 6.96 -2.66 -4.36
C LEU A 38 6.65 -3.90 -3.54
N ILE A 39 6.11 -3.67 -2.34
CA ILE A 39 5.53 -4.67 -1.46
C ILE A 39 4.05 -4.34 -1.29
N ILE A 40 3.18 -5.34 -1.41
CA ILE A 40 1.74 -5.19 -1.20
C ILE A 40 1.32 -6.09 -0.04
N GLY A 41 0.73 -5.50 0.99
CA GLY A 41 0.06 -6.21 2.08
C GLY A 41 -1.45 -6.13 1.89
N ILE A 42 -2.13 -7.27 1.92
CA ILE A 42 -3.58 -7.37 1.75
C ILE A 42 -4.19 -7.91 3.04
N ASP A 43 -5.07 -7.11 3.62
CA ASP A 43 -5.89 -7.49 4.77
C ASP A 43 -6.91 -8.55 4.35
N PHE A 44 -6.96 -9.68 5.07
CA PHE A 44 -7.95 -10.75 4.93
C PHE A 44 -8.70 -10.99 6.26
N THR A 45 -8.90 -9.94 7.05
CA THR A 45 -9.72 -10.00 8.26
C THR A 45 -11.20 -10.08 7.94
N ARG A 46 -11.99 -10.57 8.92
CA ARG A 46 -13.41 -10.85 8.77
C ARG A 46 -14.25 -9.59 8.57
N SER A 47 -13.76 -8.41 8.95
CA SER A 47 -14.43 -7.12 8.76
C SER A 47 -14.81 -6.83 7.32
N ASN A 48 -14.04 -7.37 6.38
CA ASN A 48 -14.30 -7.27 4.95
C ASN A 48 -15.66 -7.85 4.53
N THR A 49 -16.33 -8.62 5.40
CA THR A 49 -17.67 -9.16 5.13
C THR A 49 -18.81 -8.17 5.39
N TRP A 50 -18.58 -7.14 6.22
CA TRP A 50 -19.60 -6.14 6.56
C TRP A 50 -19.22 -4.69 6.22
N ASN A 51 -17.93 -4.37 6.07
CA ASN A 51 -17.46 -3.01 5.73
C ASN A 51 -17.66 -2.60 4.26
N GLY A 52 -18.38 -3.41 3.48
CA GLY A 52 -18.90 -3.06 2.15
C GLY A 52 -20.41 -2.79 2.14
N LYS A 53 -21.02 -2.55 3.31
CA LYS A 53 -22.47 -2.38 3.45
C LYS A 53 -22.98 -1.18 2.64
N LEU A 54 -22.33 -0.03 2.78
CA LEU A 54 -22.69 1.21 2.08
C LEU A 54 -21.97 1.31 0.73
N SER A 55 -20.66 1.09 0.74
CA SER A 55 -19.78 1.31 -0.43
C SER A 55 -19.88 0.26 -1.53
N LEU A 56 -20.32 -0.96 -1.20
CA LEU A 56 -20.40 -2.08 -2.16
C LEU A 56 -21.77 -2.76 -2.19
N GLY A 57 -22.79 -2.11 -1.63
CA GLY A 57 -24.18 -2.59 -1.62
C GLY A 57 -24.37 -3.88 -0.84
N GLY A 58 -23.72 -4.01 0.32
CA GLY A 58 -23.82 -5.19 1.18
C GLY A 58 -22.91 -6.36 0.81
N ARG A 59 -22.10 -6.22 -0.25
CA ARG A 59 -21.14 -7.25 -0.67
C ARG A 59 -19.87 -7.17 0.16
N SER A 60 -19.19 -8.31 0.31
CA SER A 60 -17.84 -8.33 0.88
C SER A 60 -16.89 -7.52 0.01
N LEU A 61 -15.96 -6.79 0.63
CA LEU A 61 -14.91 -6.04 -0.05
C LEU A 61 -13.94 -6.96 -0.84
N HIS A 62 -13.91 -8.25 -0.52
CA HIS A 62 -13.18 -9.29 -1.25
C HIS A 62 -14.01 -10.00 -2.32
N PHE A 63 -15.26 -9.62 -2.55
CA PHE A 63 -16.12 -10.27 -3.55
C PHE A 63 -15.42 -10.32 -4.92
N ILE A 64 -15.25 -11.52 -5.47
CA ILE A 64 -14.68 -11.73 -6.80
C ILE A 64 -15.84 -11.92 -7.76
N ASP A 65 -16.04 -10.98 -8.68
CA ASP A 65 -17.04 -11.10 -9.74
C ASP A 65 -16.68 -12.26 -10.69
N PRO A 66 -17.53 -13.30 -10.81
CA PRO A 66 -17.28 -14.43 -11.71
C PRO A 66 -17.19 -14.01 -13.19
N ALA A 67 -17.89 -12.95 -13.58
CA ALA A 67 -17.84 -12.42 -14.94
C ALA A 67 -16.56 -11.59 -15.20
N GLY A 68 -15.88 -11.13 -14.14
CA GLY A 68 -14.70 -10.27 -14.22
C GLY A 68 -14.99 -8.84 -14.73
N SER A 69 -16.25 -8.44 -14.79
CA SER A 69 -16.70 -7.13 -15.26
C SER A 69 -16.54 -6.06 -14.17
N ILE A 70 -16.65 -6.45 -12.90
CA ILE A 70 -16.56 -5.56 -11.75
C ILE A 70 -15.33 -5.91 -10.91
N LEU A 71 -14.49 -4.91 -10.64
CA LEU A 71 -13.37 -5.04 -9.71
C LEU A 71 -13.79 -4.60 -8.32
N ASN A 72 -13.40 -5.34 -7.30
CA ASN A 72 -13.57 -4.91 -5.92
C ASN A 72 -12.51 -3.86 -5.53
N PRO A 73 -12.70 -3.12 -4.42
CA PRO A 73 -11.79 -2.04 -4.01
C PRO A 73 -10.31 -2.47 -3.92
N TYR A 74 -10.02 -3.66 -3.40
CA TYR A 74 -8.65 -4.20 -3.36
C TYR A 74 -8.05 -4.35 -4.77
N GLN A 75 -8.79 -4.93 -5.71
CA GLN A 75 -8.33 -5.07 -7.10
C GLN A 75 -8.11 -3.70 -7.76
N ILE A 76 -8.97 -2.72 -7.49
CA ILE A 76 -8.85 -1.36 -8.01
C ILE A 76 -7.56 -0.71 -7.50
N VAL A 77 -7.29 -0.76 -6.20
CA VAL A 77 -6.07 -0.20 -5.59
C VAL A 77 -4.81 -0.88 -6.14
N ILE A 78 -4.77 -2.22 -6.16
CA ILE A 78 -3.65 -2.99 -6.72
C ILE A 78 -3.38 -2.58 -8.18
N ASN A 79 -4.44 -2.43 -8.96
CA ASN A 79 -4.33 -2.08 -10.37
C ASN A 79 -3.79 -0.65 -10.57
N ILE A 80 -4.33 0.35 -9.85
CA ILE A 80 -3.94 1.76 -10.01
C ILE A 80 -2.53 2.00 -9.48
N ILE A 81 -2.26 1.64 -8.22
CA ILE A 81 -0.96 1.90 -7.59
C ILE A 81 0.12 1.04 -8.24
N GLY A 82 -0.18 -0.24 -8.46
CA GLY A 82 0.73 -1.16 -9.13
C GLY A 82 1.15 -0.67 -10.51
N ARG A 83 0.21 -0.23 -11.36
CA ARG A 83 0.55 0.27 -12.71
C ARG A 83 1.25 1.62 -12.70
N THR A 84 1.04 2.41 -11.65
CA THR A 84 1.74 3.69 -11.47
C THR A 84 3.21 3.44 -11.13
N LEU A 85 3.49 2.59 -10.13
CA LEU A 85 4.87 2.28 -9.70
C LEU A 85 5.59 1.28 -10.62
N HIS A 86 4.85 0.39 -11.28
CA HIS A 86 5.41 -0.70 -12.08
C HIS A 86 4.95 -0.61 -13.54
N SER A 87 5.84 -0.11 -14.41
CA SER A 87 5.57 -0.10 -15.86
C SER A 87 5.43 -1.53 -16.41
N ARG A 88 4.67 -1.71 -17.50
CA ARG A 88 4.54 -3.02 -18.20
C ARG A 88 5.86 -3.67 -18.60
N LYS A 89 6.93 -2.90 -18.80
CA LYS A 89 8.27 -3.40 -19.16
C LYS A 89 9.16 -3.67 -17.94
N SER A 90 8.68 -3.37 -16.73
CA SER A 90 9.45 -3.52 -15.50
C SER A 90 9.61 -5.00 -15.15
N LYS A 91 10.86 -5.41 -14.93
CA LYS A 91 11.23 -6.76 -14.46
C LYS A 91 11.39 -6.82 -12.93
N LYS A 92 11.03 -5.74 -12.22
CA LYS A 92 11.16 -5.71 -10.76
C LYS A 92 10.22 -6.73 -10.10
N PRO A 93 10.63 -7.35 -8.99
CA PRO A 93 9.74 -8.19 -8.22
C PRO A 93 8.65 -7.34 -7.56
N ILE A 94 7.43 -7.90 -7.46
CA ILE A 94 6.39 -7.37 -6.57
C ILE A 94 6.14 -8.43 -5.51
N HIS A 95 6.53 -8.15 -4.26
CA HIS A 95 6.25 -9.06 -3.16
C HIS A 95 4.83 -8.81 -2.65
N VAL A 96 4.05 -9.87 -2.51
CA VAL A 96 2.64 -9.77 -2.11
C VAL A 96 2.37 -10.73 -0.97
N PHE A 97 1.82 -10.18 0.09
CA PHE A 97 1.53 -10.89 1.32
C PHE A 97 0.09 -10.65 1.75
N GLY A 98 -0.53 -11.67 2.34
CA GLY A 98 -1.79 -11.53 3.06
C GLY A 98 -1.59 -11.66 4.56
N PHE A 99 -2.48 -11.04 5.35
CA PHE A 99 -2.48 -11.12 6.81
C PHE A 99 -3.92 -11.05 7.34
N GLY A 100 -4.15 -11.47 8.58
CA GLY A 100 -5.47 -11.37 9.21
C GLY A 100 -6.45 -12.50 8.84
N ASP A 101 -6.03 -13.48 8.05
CA ASP A 101 -6.83 -14.70 7.84
C ASP A 101 -6.79 -15.59 9.09
N SER A 102 -7.67 -16.59 9.16
CA SER A 102 -7.75 -17.51 10.32
C SER A 102 -6.44 -18.25 10.63
N ARG A 103 -5.53 -18.42 9.66
CA ARG A 103 -4.25 -19.10 9.86
C ARG A 103 -3.17 -18.15 10.37
N THR A 104 -3.14 -16.91 9.89
CA THR A 104 -2.12 -15.94 10.29
C THR A 104 -2.49 -15.10 11.51
N ALA A 105 -3.79 -14.88 11.73
CA ALA A 105 -4.33 -13.99 12.76
C ALA A 105 -3.56 -12.64 12.76
N ASP A 106 -3.05 -12.23 13.91
CA ASP A 106 -2.27 -11.01 14.10
C ASP A 106 -0.77 -11.24 14.26
N GLN A 107 -0.27 -12.46 14.01
CA GLN A 107 1.09 -12.85 14.36
C GLN A 107 2.04 -12.98 13.16
N CYS A 108 1.53 -13.32 11.98
CA CYS A 108 2.37 -13.56 10.80
C CYS A 108 1.69 -13.11 9.49
N VAL A 109 2.40 -13.29 8.38
CA VAL A 109 1.88 -13.05 7.03
C VAL A 109 2.08 -14.30 6.18
N PHE A 110 1.25 -14.49 5.16
CA PHE A 110 1.43 -15.55 4.16
C PHE A 110 1.80 -14.96 2.81
N THR A 111 2.52 -15.73 1.99
CA THR A 111 2.91 -15.34 0.62
C THR A 111 1.84 -15.75 -0.39
N PHE A 112 1.67 -14.95 -1.45
CA PHE A 112 0.72 -15.26 -2.53
C PHE A 112 1.14 -16.44 -3.41
N LEU A 113 2.45 -16.70 -3.48
CA LEU A 113 3.03 -17.85 -4.17
C LEU A 113 3.52 -18.87 -3.13
N PRO A 114 3.22 -20.18 -3.29
CA PRO A 114 3.59 -21.21 -2.33
C PRO A 114 5.11 -21.35 -2.10
N ASP A 115 5.91 -21.03 -3.10
CA ASP A 115 7.38 -21.04 -3.03
C ASP A 115 7.98 -19.77 -2.43
N GLY A 116 7.13 -18.82 -2.01
CA GLY A 116 7.54 -17.52 -1.47
C GLY A 116 8.14 -16.57 -2.52
N SER A 117 8.10 -16.93 -3.80
CA SER A 117 8.64 -16.09 -4.87
C SER A 117 7.78 -14.82 -5.08
N PRO A 118 8.35 -13.74 -5.64
CA PRO A 118 7.59 -12.54 -5.95
C PRO A 118 6.73 -12.69 -7.21
N CYS A 119 5.63 -11.94 -7.26
CA CYS A 119 4.80 -11.81 -8.44
C CYS A 119 5.54 -11.06 -9.56
N ARG A 120 5.21 -11.41 -10.81
CA ARG A 120 5.79 -10.86 -12.03
C ARG A 120 4.82 -9.87 -12.67
N GLY A 121 4.85 -8.64 -12.18
CA GLY A 121 3.95 -7.57 -12.65
C GLY A 121 2.55 -7.62 -12.03
N VAL A 122 1.79 -6.55 -12.26
CA VAL A 122 0.48 -6.30 -11.63
C VAL A 122 -0.56 -7.33 -12.06
N GLU A 123 -0.53 -7.75 -13.33
CA GLU A 123 -1.41 -8.77 -13.88
C GLU A 123 -1.25 -10.10 -13.15
N HIS A 124 -0.02 -10.47 -12.75
CA HIS A 124 0.21 -11.69 -11.97
C HIS A 124 -0.33 -11.55 -10.54
N VAL A 125 -0.16 -10.37 -9.90
CA VAL A 125 -0.75 -10.10 -8.58
C VAL A 125 -2.28 -10.26 -8.61
N LEU A 126 -2.95 -9.61 -9.57
CA LEU A 126 -4.40 -9.67 -9.71
C LEU A 126 -4.89 -11.08 -10.02
N LYS A 127 -4.14 -11.87 -10.81
CA LYS A 127 -4.44 -13.27 -11.07
C LYS A 127 -4.40 -14.09 -9.77
N ARG A 128 -3.30 -14.02 -9.02
CA ARG A 128 -3.15 -14.74 -7.75
C ARG A 128 -4.17 -14.31 -6.70
N TYR A 129 -4.45 -13.02 -6.60
CA TYR A 129 -5.51 -12.50 -5.72
C TYR A 129 -6.86 -13.17 -6.00
N LYS A 130 -7.27 -13.29 -7.27
CA LYS A 130 -8.54 -13.94 -7.64
C LYS A 130 -8.56 -15.44 -7.32
N GLU A 131 -7.41 -16.10 -7.45
CA GLU A 131 -7.29 -17.54 -7.21
C GLU A 131 -7.35 -17.89 -5.72
N ILE A 132 -6.65 -17.13 -4.86
CA ILE A 132 -6.56 -17.49 -3.44
C ILE A 132 -7.69 -16.93 -2.59
N THR A 133 -8.23 -15.75 -2.93
CA THR A 133 -9.22 -15.05 -2.10
C THR A 133 -10.44 -15.91 -1.77
N PRO A 134 -11.03 -16.68 -2.71
CA PRO A 134 -12.17 -17.55 -2.41
C PRO A 134 -11.85 -18.74 -1.48
N GLU A 135 -10.58 -19.14 -1.37
CA GLU A 135 -10.13 -20.28 -0.55
C GLU A 135 -9.76 -19.88 0.88
N LEU A 136 -9.62 -18.57 1.15
CA LEU A 136 -9.21 -18.06 2.44
C LEU A 136 -10.40 -17.97 3.40
N VAL A 137 -10.14 -18.35 4.64
CA VAL A 137 -11.08 -18.17 5.75
C VAL A 137 -10.68 -16.90 6.48
N LEU A 138 -11.48 -15.85 6.35
CA LEU A 138 -11.21 -14.55 6.95
C LEU A 138 -11.18 -14.63 8.48
N GLY A 139 -10.21 -13.96 9.11
CA GLY A 139 -9.93 -14.07 10.54
C GLY A 139 -9.83 -12.72 11.23
N GLY A 140 -8.85 -12.58 12.11
CA GLY A 140 -8.55 -11.36 12.86
C GLY A 140 -7.64 -11.68 14.06
N PRO A 141 -7.26 -10.66 14.84
CA PRO A 141 -7.62 -9.24 14.70
C PRO A 141 -6.74 -8.49 13.66
N THR A 142 -7.04 -7.21 13.39
CA THR A 142 -6.28 -6.41 12.39
C THR A 142 -5.03 -5.82 13.01
N ASN A 143 -3.85 -6.29 12.57
CA ASN A 143 -2.53 -5.84 13.01
C ASN A 143 -1.58 -5.66 11.82
N PHE A 144 -1.01 -4.45 11.65
CA PHE A 144 -0.05 -4.19 10.57
C PHE A 144 1.40 -4.49 10.98
N ALA A 145 1.68 -4.74 12.27
CA ALA A 145 3.03 -4.99 12.73
C ALA A 145 3.73 -6.16 11.98
N PRO A 146 3.09 -7.33 11.76
CA PRO A 146 3.74 -8.43 11.06
C PRO A 146 4.18 -8.06 9.64
N ILE A 147 3.29 -7.42 8.86
CA ILE A 147 3.61 -7.04 7.48
C ILE A 147 4.69 -5.94 7.40
N ILE A 148 4.69 -5.00 8.36
CA ILE A 148 5.73 -3.97 8.44
C ILE A 148 7.09 -4.59 8.77
N TYR A 149 7.17 -5.51 9.75
CA TYR A 149 8.42 -6.21 10.05
C TYR A 149 8.91 -7.07 8.87
N HIS A 150 8.00 -7.74 8.17
CA HIS A 150 8.35 -8.45 6.94
C HIS A 150 8.90 -7.51 5.86
N ALA A 151 8.34 -6.32 5.70
CA ALA A 151 8.86 -5.32 4.76
C ALA A 151 10.26 -4.83 5.14
N ILE A 152 10.54 -4.65 6.45
CA ILE A 152 11.90 -4.34 6.93
C ILE A 152 12.89 -5.44 6.53
N CYS A 153 12.52 -6.72 6.68
CA CYS A 153 13.35 -7.84 6.24
C CYS A 153 13.62 -7.79 4.72
N GLN A 154 12.64 -7.41 3.91
CA GLN A 154 12.82 -7.23 2.46
C GLN A 154 13.75 -6.05 2.12
N VAL A 155 13.70 -4.94 2.86
CA VAL A 155 14.66 -3.84 2.70
C VAL A 155 16.08 -4.32 3.00
N LYS A 156 16.27 -5.02 4.14
CA LYS A 156 17.58 -5.57 4.54
C LYS A 156 18.15 -6.54 3.50
N ALA A 157 17.31 -7.44 2.97
CA ALA A 157 17.75 -8.46 2.01
C ALA A 157 18.06 -7.89 0.62
N SER A 158 17.35 -6.83 0.21
CA SER A 158 17.50 -6.26 -1.14
C SER A 158 18.45 -5.06 -1.22
N GLU A 159 18.76 -4.45 -0.07
CA GLU A 159 19.51 -3.18 0.05
C GLU A 159 18.94 -2.05 -0.85
N LYS A 160 17.63 -2.11 -1.10
CA LYS A 160 16.91 -1.16 -1.96
C LYS A 160 15.81 -0.47 -1.20
N CYS A 161 15.49 0.75 -1.63
CA CYS A 161 14.28 1.43 -1.22
C CYS A 161 13.04 0.57 -1.52
N GLN A 162 12.13 0.47 -0.56
CA GLN A 162 10.88 -0.28 -0.69
C GLN A 162 9.69 0.65 -0.40
N ILE A 163 8.62 0.49 -1.16
CA ILE A 163 7.30 1.04 -0.83
C ILE A 163 6.43 -0.13 -0.41
N LEU A 164 5.94 -0.10 0.83
CA LEU A 164 4.91 -1.00 1.31
C LEU A 164 3.55 -0.34 1.16
N VAL A 165 2.67 -0.95 0.36
CA VAL A 165 1.26 -0.56 0.24
C VAL A 165 0.42 -1.58 0.99
N ILE A 166 -0.16 -1.19 2.11
CA ILE A 166 -1.12 -1.98 2.88
C ILE A 166 -2.52 -1.58 2.42
N ILE A 167 -3.33 -2.53 2.00
CA ILE A 167 -4.74 -2.33 1.67
C ILE A 167 -5.54 -3.00 2.77
N ALA A 168 -6.37 -2.23 3.47
CA ALA A 168 -7.11 -2.68 4.66
C ALA A 168 -8.48 -2.02 4.75
N ASP A 169 -9.42 -2.68 5.43
CA ASP A 169 -10.82 -2.23 5.48
C ASP A 169 -11.27 -1.61 6.81
N GLY A 170 -10.36 -1.50 7.78
CA GLY A 170 -10.70 -0.96 9.08
C GLY A 170 -9.49 -0.47 9.87
N GLN A 171 -9.81 -0.01 11.07
CA GLN A 171 -8.84 0.51 12.03
C GLN A 171 -7.97 -0.61 12.59
N VAL A 172 -6.74 -0.24 12.96
CA VAL A 172 -5.81 -1.16 13.63
C VAL A 172 -6.31 -1.41 15.05
N THR A 173 -6.54 -2.69 15.38
CA THR A 173 -6.86 -3.11 16.75
C THR A 173 -5.61 -3.08 17.64
N SER A 174 -4.48 -3.58 17.14
CA SER A 174 -3.18 -3.60 17.83
C SER A 174 -2.37 -2.31 17.61
N LYS A 175 -2.92 -1.16 18.02
CA LYS A 175 -2.32 0.17 17.80
C LYS A 175 -0.88 0.28 18.31
N LYS A 176 -0.60 -0.27 19.50
CA LYS A 176 0.73 -0.20 20.14
C LYS A 176 1.79 -0.91 19.31
N GLU A 177 1.51 -2.13 18.88
CA GLU A 177 2.45 -2.95 18.09
C GLU A 177 2.67 -2.36 16.71
N THR A 178 1.59 -1.91 16.05
CA THR A 178 1.70 -1.24 14.76
C THR A 178 2.49 0.06 14.87
N SER A 179 2.27 0.86 15.92
CA SER A 179 3.06 2.07 16.17
C SER A 179 4.55 1.77 16.36
N GLN A 180 4.88 0.73 17.15
CA GLN A 180 6.27 0.30 17.34
C GLN A 180 6.90 -0.16 16.02
N ALA A 181 6.18 -0.92 15.21
CA ALA A 181 6.66 -1.37 13.91
C ALA A 181 6.91 -0.20 12.95
N ILE A 182 6.04 0.82 12.92
CA ILE A 182 6.22 2.04 12.11
C ILE A 182 7.45 2.82 12.57
N VAL A 183 7.66 2.95 13.90
CA VAL A 183 8.84 3.62 14.47
C VAL A 183 10.12 2.90 14.08
N GLU A 184 10.18 1.57 14.25
CA GLU A 184 11.34 0.77 13.84
C GLU A 184 11.56 0.85 12.31
N ALA A 185 10.48 0.83 11.51
CA ALA A 185 10.56 0.98 10.06
C ALA A 185 11.21 2.30 9.62
N SER A 186 11.14 3.36 10.43
CA SER A 186 11.76 4.65 10.12
C SER A 186 13.30 4.62 10.13
N ARG A 187 13.91 3.51 10.55
CA ARG A 187 15.37 3.31 10.50
C ARG A 187 15.85 2.76 9.16
N TYR A 188 14.94 2.43 8.25
CA TYR A 188 15.23 1.78 6.97
C TYR A 188 14.66 2.60 5.80
N ALA A 189 15.14 2.32 4.59
CA ALA A 189 14.62 2.92 3.36
C ALA A 189 13.23 2.36 2.98
N LEU A 190 12.25 2.53 3.88
CA LEU A 190 10.90 1.99 3.77
C LEU A 190 9.88 3.11 3.90
N SER A 191 9.03 3.26 2.88
CA SER A 191 7.83 4.08 2.95
C SER A 191 6.59 3.19 3.07
N ILE A 192 5.69 3.52 3.99
CA ILE A 192 4.48 2.77 4.29
C ILE A 192 3.28 3.62 3.90
N ILE A 193 2.46 3.10 2.99
CA ILE A 193 1.19 3.68 2.57
C ILE A 193 0.09 2.71 2.99
N VAL A 194 -0.88 3.19 3.77
CA VAL A 194 -2.11 2.45 4.07
C VAL A 194 -3.24 3.03 3.24
N VAL A 195 -3.88 2.20 2.42
CA VAL A 195 -5.06 2.57 1.64
C VAL A 195 -6.27 1.91 2.31
N GLY A 196 -7.09 2.74 2.96
CA GLY A 196 -8.33 2.31 3.62
C GLY A 196 -9.44 2.14 2.60
N VAL A 197 -9.99 0.94 2.47
CA VAL A 197 -11.09 0.60 1.54
C VAL A 197 -12.37 0.24 2.29
N GLY A 198 -13.52 0.67 1.78
CA GLY A 198 -14.81 0.37 2.40
C GLY A 198 -15.30 1.48 3.33
N ASP A 199 -16.27 1.13 4.19
CA ASP A 199 -17.12 2.09 4.88
C ASP A 199 -16.43 2.82 6.05
N GLY A 200 -15.27 2.36 6.52
CA GLY A 200 -14.60 2.91 7.70
C GLY A 200 -15.20 2.40 9.01
N PRO A 201 -15.10 3.16 10.13
CA PRO A 201 -14.68 4.56 10.26
C PRO A 201 -13.16 4.81 10.03
N TRP A 202 -12.80 6.01 9.56
CA TRP A 202 -11.42 6.36 9.17
C TRP A 202 -10.78 7.48 9.99
N GLU A 203 -11.53 8.15 10.85
CA GLU A 203 -11.13 9.35 11.60
C GLU A 203 -9.85 9.09 12.42
N GLU A 204 -9.77 7.94 13.08
CA GLU A 204 -8.57 7.56 13.83
C GLU A 204 -7.36 7.33 12.92
N MET A 205 -7.56 6.74 11.74
CA MET A 205 -6.50 6.47 10.77
C MET A 205 -5.97 7.75 10.12
N GLU A 206 -6.86 8.72 9.88
CA GLU A 206 -6.51 10.07 9.39
C GLU A 206 -5.67 10.83 10.41
N GLN A 207 -5.96 10.68 11.70
CA GLN A 207 -5.19 11.27 12.80
C GLN A 207 -3.99 10.42 13.22
N TYR A 208 -3.88 9.17 12.77
CA TYR A 208 -2.89 8.23 13.28
C TYR A 208 -1.46 8.76 13.18
N LYS A 209 -1.13 9.44 12.07
CA LYS A 209 0.18 10.07 11.85
C LYS A 209 0.58 11.03 12.97
N SER A 210 -0.35 11.84 13.50
CA SER A 210 -0.05 12.82 14.56
C SER A 210 0.09 12.17 15.94
N THR A 211 -0.40 10.95 16.10
CA THR A 211 -0.29 10.18 17.36
C THR A 211 0.97 9.33 17.46
N LEU A 212 1.70 9.14 16.36
CA LEU A 212 2.90 8.31 16.33
C LEU A 212 4.04 8.95 17.15
N PRO A 213 4.83 8.14 17.88
CA PRO A 213 6.05 8.62 18.54
C PRO A 213 7.05 9.23 17.56
N LYS A 214 8.09 9.89 18.09
CA LYS A 214 9.19 10.44 17.29
C LYS A 214 9.83 9.36 16.41
N ARG A 215 10.06 9.70 15.15
CA ARG A 215 10.63 8.85 14.09
C ARG A 215 11.84 9.55 13.45
N ASN A 216 12.69 8.80 12.75
CA ASN A 216 13.84 9.39 12.05
C ASN A 216 13.41 10.23 10.84
N PHE A 217 12.30 9.85 10.19
CA PHE A 217 11.64 10.61 9.13
C PHE A 217 10.16 10.23 9.05
N GLU A 218 9.36 11.03 8.34
CA GLU A 218 7.95 10.76 8.09
C GLU A 218 7.77 9.62 7.08
N ASN A 219 7.67 8.38 7.58
CA ASN A 219 7.64 7.16 6.76
C ASN A 219 6.25 6.53 6.58
N PHE A 220 5.19 7.15 7.11
CA PHE A 220 3.83 6.61 7.12
C PHE A 220 2.82 7.59 6.54
N HIS A 221 1.94 7.10 5.66
CA HIS A 221 0.86 7.87 5.05
C HIS A 221 -0.42 7.03 4.95
N PHE A 222 -1.57 7.65 5.21
CA PHE A 222 -2.88 7.02 5.08
C PHE A 222 -3.69 7.69 3.98
N VAL A 223 -4.41 6.89 3.18
CA VAL A 223 -5.27 7.35 2.09
C VAL A 223 -6.64 6.70 2.25
N ASN A 224 -7.68 7.52 2.37
CA ASN A 224 -9.07 7.06 2.36
C ASN A 224 -9.53 6.85 0.91
N PHE A 225 -9.61 5.60 0.47
CA PHE A 225 -9.93 5.24 -0.92
C PHE A 225 -11.27 5.80 -1.36
N ASN A 226 -12.31 5.57 -0.56
CA ASN A 226 -13.68 5.94 -0.89
C ASN A 226 -13.81 7.46 -1.02
N HIS A 227 -13.21 8.21 -0.09
CA HIS A 227 -13.18 9.67 -0.14
C HIS A 227 -12.49 10.18 -1.41
N VAL A 228 -11.29 9.69 -1.72
CA VAL A 228 -10.55 10.11 -2.92
C VAL A 228 -11.31 9.78 -4.21
N MET A 229 -11.97 8.62 -4.27
CA MET A 229 -12.80 8.24 -5.42
C MET A 229 -13.99 9.18 -5.61
N CYS A 230 -14.62 9.63 -4.52
CA CYS A 230 -15.72 10.58 -4.56
C CYS A 230 -15.29 12.00 -4.95
N GLU A 231 -14.12 12.46 -4.49
CA GLU A 231 -13.61 13.80 -4.81
C GLU A 231 -13.07 13.92 -6.24
N ASN A 232 -12.75 12.78 -6.88
CA ASN A 232 -12.14 12.75 -8.22
C ASN A 232 -13.00 11.97 -9.22
N PRO A 233 -14.28 12.32 -9.44
CA PRO A 233 -15.19 11.53 -10.25
C PRO A 233 -14.77 11.44 -11.73
N GLU A 234 -14.10 12.48 -12.24
CA GLU A 234 -13.64 12.52 -13.64
C GLU A 234 -12.36 11.73 -13.87
N GLN A 235 -11.46 11.69 -12.87
CA GLN A 235 -10.16 11.02 -12.96
C GLN A 235 -9.80 10.24 -11.69
N PRO A 236 -10.61 9.24 -11.30
CA PRO A 236 -10.47 8.55 -10.01
C PRO A 236 -9.12 7.83 -9.85
N ALA A 237 -8.61 7.27 -10.95
CA ALA A 237 -7.31 6.59 -10.96
C ALA A 237 -6.14 7.57 -10.75
N LEU A 238 -6.23 8.78 -11.30
CA LEU A 238 -5.21 9.80 -11.09
C LEU A 238 -5.28 10.34 -9.67
N GLY A 239 -6.48 10.66 -9.17
CA GLY A 239 -6.68 11.12 -7.80
C GLY A 239 -6.09 10.16 -6.77
N LEU A 240 -6.40 8.86 -6.88
CA LEU A 240 -5.82 7.85 -5.97
C LEU A 240 -4.30 7.76 -6.09
N ALA A 241 -3.76 7.81 -7.30
CA ALA A 241 -2.32 7.72 -7.50
C ALA A 241 -1.58 8.95 -6.94
N ILE A 242 -2.13 10.16 -7.10
CA ILE A 242 -1.58 11.39 -6.51
C ILE A 242 -1.63 11.29 -5.00
N ALA A 243 -2.80 11.02 -4.43
CA ALA A 243 -2.99 10.92 -2.98
C ALA A 243 -2.01 9.94 -2.34
N ALA A 244 -1.81 8.77 -2.95
CA ALA A 244 -0.90 7.76 -2.40
C ALA A 244 0.59 8.04 -2.64
N LEU A 245 0.97 8.64 -3.78
CA LEU A 245 2.37 8.58 -4.26
C LEU A 245 3.08 9.93 -4.34
N ALA A 246 2.37 11.06 -4.36
CA ALA A 246 2.98 12.38 -4.56
C ALA A 246 3.99 12.75 -3.46
N HIS A 247 3.80 12.24 -2.23
CA HIS A 247 4.68 12.52 -1.09
C HIS A 247 5.96 11.65 -1.07
N ILE A 248 5.98 10.53 -1.79
CA ILE A 248 7.05 9.52 -1.70
C ILE A 248 8.44 10.06 -2.07
N PRO A 249 8.62 10.90 -3.11
CA PRO A 249 9.90 11.56 -3.38
C PRO A 249 10.49 12.32 -2.18
N GLY A 250 9.66 13.07 -1.46
CA GLY A 250 10.08 13.81 -0.27
C GLY A 250 10.54 12.88 0.85
N ILE A 251 9.81 11.78 1.05
CA ILE A 251 10.11 10.77 2.08
C ILE A 251 11.50 10.16 1.90
N PHE A 252 11.85 9.71 0.69
CA PHE A 252 13.18 9.13 0.46
C PHE A 252 14.30 10.17 0.53
N SER A 253 14.02 11.42 0.15
CA SER A 253 14.97 12.51 0.34
C SER A 253 15.27 12.75 1.82
N SER A 254 14.23 12.74 2.68
CA SER A 254 14.41 12.84 4.13
C SER A 254 15.16 11.65 4.72
N TRP A 255 14.90 10.43 4.23
CA TRP A 255 15.66 9.25 4.68
C TRP A 255 17.16 9.38 4.36
N TYR A 256 17.53 9.83 3.17
CA TYR A 256 18.93 10.05 2.80
C TYR A 256 19.64 11.10 3.68
N ILE A 257 18.91 12.08 4.20
CA ILE A 257 19.45 13.09 5.13
C ILE A 257 19.60 12.53 6.55
N ALA A 258 18.72 11.61 6.94
CA ALA A 258 18.66 11.03 8.29
C ALA A 258 19.54 9.77 8.47
N ALA A 259 19.99 9.14 7.39
CA ALA A 259 20.79 7.91 7.36
C ALA A 259 22.29 8.20 7.44
#